data_AF-A0A7S0JK58-F1
#
_entry.id   AF-A0A7S0JK58-F1
#
_cell.length_a   1.000
_cell.length_b   1.000
_cell.length_c   1.000
_cell.angle_alpha   90.00
_cell.angle_beta   90.00
_cell.angle_gamma   90.00
#
_symmetry.space_group_name_H-M   'P 1'
#
loop_
_entity.id
_entity.type
_entity.pdbx_description
1 polymer ?
#
loop_
_entity_poly.entity_id
_entity_poly.type
_entity_poly.pdbx_seq_one_letter_code
_entity_poly.pdbx_strand_id
1 'polypeptide(L)'
;MTSAHLIVTELQAPAFVSVLESVRGSDKLAKWQQANTVLIQATLRTLPQVGFPANAAGLQGYNEAFAEQARSEQQEARAVLHGLNEQKWRILLKHAFECDPAPPITREAARALAIDIVDAMQDAELLKQMASSRTGLAARLSDAEHQHMVSRAIVDVQSEVMKKHGFEGDAGYAQAHVCLMEHAQDAVVTASVAAATTALYARAGIDLGAAFKQIGS
;
A
#
# COMPACT_ATOMS: atom_id res chain seq x y z
N MET A 1 9.18 0.02 -25.49
CA MET A 1 9.52 0.82 -24.29
C MET A 1 8.38 0.71 -23.30
N THR A 2 8.67 0.18 -22.10
CA THR A 2 7.66 -0.22 -21.11
C THR A 2 7.05 1.01 -20.41
N SER A 3 5.74 1.17 -20.51
CA SER A 3 4.83 2.04 -19.73
C SER A 3 5.34 2.64 -18.39
N ALA A 4 6.07 1.86 -17.59
CA ALA A 4 6.55 2.27 -16.27
C ALA A 4 7.45 3.53 -16.29
N HIS A 5 8.16 3.83 -17.38
CA HIS A 5 8.92 5.08 -17.50
C HIS A 5 8.01 6.31 -17.60
N LEU A 6 6.83 6.18 -18.23
CA LEU A 6 5.85 7.26 -18.30
C LEU A 6 5.29 7.58 -16.91
N ILE A 7 5.07 6.55 -16.08
CA ILE A 7 4.61 6.71 -14.69
C ILE A 7 5.65 7.47 -13.88
N VAL A 8 6.93 7.11 -14.02
CA VAL A 8 8.04 7.82 -13.35
C VAL A 8 8.10 9.28 -13.78
N THR A 9 8.01 9.56 -15.09
CA THR A 9 7.97 10.94 -15.62
C THR A 9 6.79 11.73 -15.07
N GLU A 10 5.59 11.13 -15.03
CA GLU A 10 4.39 11.78 -14.50
C GLU A 10 4.53 12.06 -13.00
N LEU A 11 5.07 11.12 -12.21
CA LEU A 11 5.33 11.32 -10.78
C LEU A 11 6.35 12.43 -10.49
N GLN A 12 7.29 12.67 -11.40
CA GLN A 12 8.25 13.76 -11.31
C GLN A 12 7.67 15.11 -11.75
N ALA A 13 6.47 15.14 -12.34
CA ALA A 13 5.85 16.39 -12.75
C ALA A 13 5.62 17.31 -11.53
N PRO A 14 5.88 18.63 -11.64
CA PRO A 14 5.77 19.56 -10.51
C PRO A 14 4.42 19.50 -9.78
N ALA A 15 3.33 19.24 -10.50
CA ALA A 15 2.00 19.10 -9.91
C ALA A 15 1.91 17.91 -8.93
N PHE A 16 2.44 16.74 -9.30
CA PHE A 16 2.40 15.56 -8.43
C PHE A 16 3.41 15.66 -7.29
N VAL A 17 4.60 16.22 -7.56
CA VAL A 17 5.59 16.51 -6.52
C VAL A 17 4.99 17.44 -5.46
N SER A 18 4.35 18.54 -5.86
CA SER A 18 3.71 19.46 -4.91
C SER A 18 2.63 18.80 -4.06
N VAL A 19 1.86 17.84 -4.61
CA VAL A 19 0.89 17.08 -3.84
C VAL A 19 1.58 16.12 -2.89
N LEU A 20 2.62 15.38 -3.31
CA LEU A 20 3.38 14.50 -2.41
C LEU A 20 4.02 15.28 -1.25
N GLU A 21 4.49 16.50 -1.50
CA GLU A 21 5.11 17.33 -0.46
C GLU A 21 4.07 17.87 0.53
N SER A 22 2.84 18.14 0.08
CA SER A 22 1.79 18.63 0.97
C SER A 22 1.29 17.58 1.96
N VAL A 23 1.46 16.27 1.65
CA VAL A 23 1.04 15.19 2.56
C VAL A 23 1.96 15.01 3.76
N ARG A 24 3.15 15.62 3.77
CA ARG A 24 4.17 15.47 4.84
C ARG A 24 3.64 15.81 6.23
N GLY A 25 2.74 16.79 6.32
CA GLY A 25 2.12 17.23 7.58
C GLY A 25 0.96 16.35 8.08
N SER A 26 0.56 15.34 7.31
CA SER A 26 -0.54 14.45 7.67
C SER A 26 -0.10 13.34 8.64
N ASP A 27 -1.05 12.74 9.36
CA ASP A 27 -0.78 11.53 10.12
C ASP A 27 -0.35 10.37 9.21
N LYS A 28 0.34 9.38 9.78
CA LYS A 28 0.97 8.27 9.05
C LYS A 28 0.03 7.55 8.08
N LEU A 29 -1.20 7.25 8.51
CA LEU A 29 -2.20 6.59 7.68
C LEU A 29 -2.59 7.49 6.51
N ALA A 30 -2.95 8.73 6.80
CA ALA A 30 -3.35 9.71 5.78
C ALA A 30 -2.22 9.97 4.78
N LYS A 31 -0.98 10.13 5.25
CA LYS A 31 0.23 10.30 4.44
C LYS A 31 0.44 9.12 3.49
N TRP A 32 0.37 7.89 3.99
CA TRP A 32 0.48 6.68 3.16
C TRP A 32 -0.66 6.54 2.15
N GLN A 33 -1.91 6.75 2.55
CA GLN A 33 -3.06 6.68 1.66
C GLN A 33 -2.96 7.72 0.54
N GLN A 34 -2.71 8.98 0.88
CA GLN A 34 -2.64 10.08 -0.09
C GLN A 34 -1.44 9.92 -1.05
N ALA A 35 -0.28 9.47 -0.55
CA ALA A 35 0.88 9.18 -1.40
C ALA A 35 0.58 8.06 -2.40
N ASN A 36 -0.11 6.99 -1.97
CA ASN A 36 -0.56 5.93 -2.88
C ASN A 36 -1.65 6.42 -3.85
N THR A 37 -2.53 7.32 -3.43
CA THR A 37 -3.50 7.97 -4.34
C THR A 37 -2.80 8.72 -5.46
N VAL A 38 -1.74 9.48 -5.16
CA VAL A 38 -0.92 10.16 -6.18
C VAL A 38 -0.32 9.16 -7.16
N LEU A 39 0.25 8.06 -6.65
CA LEU A 39 0.79 6.99 -7.48
C LEU A 39 -0.26 6.38 -8.42
N ILE A 40 -1.46 6.10 -7.91
CA ILE A 40 -2.58 5.58 -8.71
C ILE A 40 -2.99 6.60 -9.79
N GLN A 41 -3.11 7.88 -9.43
CA GLN A 41 -3.48 8.94 -10.37
C GLN A 41 -2.45 9.11 -11.49
N ALA A 42 -1.16 9.14 -11.15
CA ALA A 42 -0.09 9.19 -12.13
C ALA A 42 -0.15 7.96 -13.06
N THR A 43 -0.38 6.77 -12.50
CA THR A 43 -0.54 5.54 -13.28
C THR A 43 -1.72 5.65 -14.26
N LEU A 44 -2.92 6.00 -13.77
CA LEU A 44 -4.14 6.12 -14.58
C LEU A 44 -3.99 7.10 -15.76
N ARG A 45 -3.26 8.21 -15.58
CA ARG A 45 -2.99 9.19 -16.66
C ARG A 45 -2.12 8.63 -17.78
N THR A 46 -1.27 7.65 -17.47
CA THR A 46 -0.35 7.05 -18.45
C THR A 46 -0.94 5.85 -19.17
N LEU A 47 -1.96 5.19 -18.59
CA LEU A 47 -2.56 3.97 -19.14
C LEU A 47 -3.02 4.09 -20.62
N PRO A 48 -3.70 5.17 -21.06
CA PRO A 48 -4.14 5.28 -22.45
C PRO A 48 -3.00 5.26 -23.47
N GLN A 49 -1.82 5.74 -23.08
CA GLN A 49 -0.63 5.79 -23.94
C GLN A 49 -0.05 4.40 -24.22
N VAL A 50 -0.47 3.40 -23.44
CA VAL A 50 0.01 2.01 -23.53
C VAL A 50 -1.12 1.01 -23.76
N GLY A 51 -2.27 1.49 -24.23
CA GLY A 51 -3.38 0.66 -24.69
C GLY A 51 -4.35 0.20 -23.60
N PHE A 52 -4.25 0.73 -22.38
CA PHE A 52 -5.19 0.42 -21.29
C PHE A 52 -6.13 1.62 -21.04
N PRO A 53 -7.40 1.38 -20.66
CA PRO A 53 -8.31 2.48 -20.31
C PRO A 53 -7.89 3.17 -19.00
N ALA A 54 -8.17 4.47 -18.87
CA ALA A 54 -7.89 5.24 -17.65
C ALA A 54 -8.95 4.99 -16.54
N ASN A 55 -9.13 3.75 -16.12
CA ASN A 55 -10.07 3.35 -15.08
C ASN A 55 -9.57 2.12 -14.29
N ALA A 56 -10.36 1.64 -13.33
CA ALA A 56 -9.99 0.49 -12.49
C ALA A 56 -9.70 -0.78 -13.30
N ALA A 57 -10.48 -1.06 -14.35
CA ALA A 57 -10.26 -2.22 -15.21
C ALA A 57 -8.94 -2.12 -15.99
N GLY A 58 -8.59 -0.92 -16.46
CA GLY A 58 -7.31 -0.69 -17.11
C GLY A 58 -6.13 -0.79 -16.15
N LEU A 59 -6.28 -0.30 -14.92
CA LEU A 59 -5.26 -0.47 -13.88
C LEU A 59 -5.03 -1.94 -13.55
N GLN A 60 -6.10 -2.73 -13.45
CA GLN A 60 -6.00 -4.18 -13.25
C GLN A 60 -5.27 -4.86 -14.42
N GLY A 61 -5.73 -4.64 -15.65
CA GLY A 61 -5.10 -5.25 -16.83
C GLY A 61 -3.64 -4.83 -17.00
N TYR A 62 -3.32 -3.58 -16.66
CA TYR A 62 -1.95 -3.08 -16.63
C TYR A 62 -1.09 -3.83 -15.62
N ASN A 63 -1.59 -4.01 -14.39
CA ASN A 63 -0.87 -4.73 -13.33
C ASN A 63 -0.65 -6.20 -13.70
N GLU A 64 -1.63 -6.84 -14.34
CA GLU A 64 -1.51 -8.21 -14.85
C GLU A 64 -0.41 -8.32 -15.92
N ALA A 65 -0.43 -7.43 -16.93
CA ALA A 65 0.59 -7.39 -17.98
C ALA A 65 1.99 -7.05 -17.45
N PHE A 66 2.08 -6.12 -16.49
CA PHE A 66 3.34 -5.80 -15.80
C PHE A 66 3.88 -7.01 -15.04
N ALA A 67 3.01 -7.71 -14.30
CA ALA A 67 3.40 -8.89 -13.52
C ALA A 67 3.83 -10.06 -14.43
N GLU A 68 3.17 -10.24 -15.58
CA GLU A 68 3.58 -11.22 -16.59
C GLU A 68 4.96 -10.91 -17.14
N GLN A 69 5.21 -9.67 -17.56
CA GLN A 69 6.52 -9.27 -18.08
C GLN A 69 7.62 -9.37 -17.01
N ALA A 70 7.31 -9.06 -15.75
CA ALA A 70 8.24 -9.21 -14.63
C ALA A 70 8.63 -10.68 -14.36
N ARG A 71 7.80 -11.65 -14.78
CA ARG A 71 8.09 -13.09 -14.71
C ARG A 71 8.69 -13.68 -15.98
N SER A 72 8.77 -12.91 -17.07
CA SER A 72 9.29 -13.40 -18.35
C SER A 72 10.76 -13.83 -18.27
N GLU A 73 11.19 -14.74 -19.14
CA GLU A 73 12.59 -15.21 -19.18
C GLU A 73 13.58 -14.12 -19.66
N GLN A 74 13.06 -13.03 -20.25
CA GLN A 74 13.86 -11.91 -20.75
C GLN A 74 14.48 -11.12 -19.59
N GLN A 75 15.72 -11.47 -19.24
CA GLN A 75 16.45 -10.87 -18.12
C GLN A 75 16.58 -9.35 -18.23
N GLU A 76 16.86 -8.83 -19.42
CA GLU A 76 16.99 -7.37 -19.64
C GLU A 76 15.68 -6.63 -19.38
N ALA A 77 14.56 -7.15 -19.90
CA ALA A 77 13.24 -6.54 -19.67
C ALA A 77 12.86 -6.55 -18.18
N ARG A 78 13.17 -7.63 -17.47
CA ARG A 78 12.96 -7.72 -16.01
C ARG A 78 13.79 -6.70 -15.25
N ALA A 79 15.07 -6.55 -15.58
CA ALA A 79 15.94 -5.59 -14.93
C ALA A 79 15.45 -4.14 -15.12
N VAL A 80 15.01 -3.80 -16.34
CA VAL A 80 14.42 -2.48 -16.63
C VAL A 80 13.14 -2.23 -15.82
N LEU A 81 12.22 -3.20 -15.78
CA LEU A 81 10.99 -3.06 -15.01
C LEU A 81 11.24 -2.94 -13.51
N HIS A 82 12.20 -3.70 -12.98
CA HIS A 82 12.60 -3.63 -11.59
C HIS A 82 13.15 -2.24 -11.25
N GLY A 83 14.10 -1.73 -12.05
CA GLY A 83 14.68 -0.39 -11.85
C GLY A 83 13.65 0.74 -11.96
N LEU A 84 12.66 0.63 -12.85
CA LEU A 84 11.56 1.59 -12.94
C LEU A 84 10.64 1.55 -11.72
N ASN A 85 10.38 0.35 -11.18
CA ASN A 85 9.59 0.19 -9.97
C ASN A 85 10.32 0.76 -8.74
N GLU A 86 11.62 0.54 -8.61
CA GLU A 86 12.46 1.16 -7.58
C GLU A 86 12.43 2.70 -7.66
N GLN A 87 12.56 3.25 -8.87
CA GLN A 87 12.50 4.70 -9.09
C GLN A 87 11.16 5.30 -8.66
N LYS A 88 10.06 4.61 -8.98
CA LYS A 88 8.70 4.99 -8.58
C LYS A 88 8.57 5.11 -7.06
N TRP A 89 9.04 4.09 -6.33
CA TRP A 89 9.03 4.11 -4.87
C TRP A 89 9.98 5.15 -4.29
N ARG A 90 11.17 5.33 -4.89
CA ARG A 90 12.13 6.36 -4.49
C ARG A 90 11.53 7.77 -4.56
N ILE A 91 10.78 8.09 -5.61
CA ILE A 91 10.11 9.39 -5.74
C ILE A 91 9.07 9.57 -4.62
N LEU A 92 8.23 8.56 -4.40
CA LEU A 92 7.20 8.60 -3.37
C LEU A 92 7.81 8.76 -1.96
N LEU A 93 8.80 7.94 -1.62
CA LEU A 93 9.49 7.98 -0.32
C LEU A 93 10.20 9.33 -0.11
N LYS A 94 10.92 9.82 -1.12
CA LYS A 94 11.60 11.11 -1.05
C LYS A 94 10.63 12.27 -0.82
N HIS A 95 9.55 12.35 -1.59
CA HIS A 95 8.70 13.54 -1.58
C HIS A 95 7.61 13.50 -0.51
N ALA A 96 7.05 12.33 -0.17
CA ALA A 96 6.00 12.22 0.85
C ALA A 96 6.51 11.88 2.26
N PHE A 97 7.65 11.16 2.37
CA PHE A 97 8.16 10.64 3.65
C PHE A 97 9.54 11.19 4.03
N GLU A 98 10.18 11.97 3.15
CA GLU A 98 11.50 12.56 3.38
C GLU A 98 12.57 11.52 3.75
N CYS A 99 12.48 10.32 3.17
CA CYS A 99 13.38 9.22 3.49
C CYS A 99 14.07 8.63 2.25
N ASP A 100 15.15 7.92 2.53
CA ASP A 100 15.91 7.15 1.56
C ASP A 100 15.08 6.00 0.99
N PRO A 101 15.47 5.45 -0.18
CA PRO A 101 14.88 4.23 -0.70
C PRO A 101 14.80 3.14 0.37
N ALA A 102 13.75 2.32 0.29
CA ALA A 102 13.61 1.19 1.19
C ALA A 102 14.85 0.28 1.10
N PRO A 103 15.42 -0.15 2.25
CA PRO A 103 16.53 -1.09 2.23
C PRO A 103 16.06 -2.43 1.65
N PRO A 104 16.83 -3.09 0.79
CA PRO A 104 16.43 -4.37 0.24
C PRO A 104 16.36 -5.42 1.36
N ILE A 105 15.29 -6.22 1.38
CA ILE A 105 15.16 -7.36 2.29
C ILE A 105 15.06 -8.67 1.53
N THR A 106 15.52 -9.76 2.14
CA THR A 106 15.35 -11.10 1.58
C THR A 106 13.87 -11.51 1.63
N ARG A 107 13.50 -12.47 0.79
CA ARG A 107 12.15 -13.06 0.82
C ARG A 107 11.82 -13.65 2.19
N GLU A 108 12.81 -14.29 2.83
CA GLU A 108 12.68 -14.87 4.16
C GLU A 108 12.41 -13.79 5.23
N ALA A 109 13.09 -12.64 5.15
CA ALA A 109 12.81 -11.50 6.02
C ALA A 109 11.43 -10.89 5.76
N ALA A 110 11.01 -10.77 4.49
CA ALA A 110 9.67 -10.29 4.13
C ALA A 110 8.56 -11.20 4.68
N ARG A 111 8.75 -12.52 4.61
CA ARG A 111 7.83 -13.50 5.21
C ARG A 111 7.79 -13.39 6.73
N ALA A 112 8.94 -13.27 7.39
CA ALA A 112 9.01 -13.13 8.85
C ALA A 112 8.25 -11.86 9.30
N LEU A 113 8.49 -10.73 8.63
CA LEU A 113 7.77 -9.48 8.90
C LEU A 113 6.26 -9.65 8.67
N ALA A 114 5.84 -10.27 7.57
CA ALA A 114 4.42 -10.51 7.27
C ALA A 114 3.74 -11.41 8.31
N ILE A 115 4.42 -12.47 8.78
CA ILE A 115 3.93 -13.36 9.84
C ILE A 115 3.76 -12.58 11.14
N ASP A 116 4.76 -11.82 11.57
CA ASP A 116 4.68 -11.04 12.80
C ASP A 116 3.56 -9.99 12.74
N ILE A 117 3.31 -9.41 11.56
CA ILE A 117 2.18 -8.50 11.34
C ILE A 117 0.86 -9.25 11.53
N VAL A 118 0.72 -10.42 10.92
CA VAL A 118 -0.50 -11.25 11.01
C VAL A 118 -0.74 -11.69 12.46
N ASP A 119 0.29 -12.15 13.16
CA ASP A 119 0.19 -12.59 14.55
C ASP A 119 -0.21 -11.42 15.46
N ALA A 120 0.37 -10.24 15.27
CA ALA A 120 -0.01 -9.04 16.04
C ALA A 120 -1.45 -8.58 15.74
N MET A 121 -1.93 -8.75 14.49
CA MET A 121 -3.32 -8.50 14.13
C MET A 121 -4.31 -9.50 14.74
N GLN A 122 -3.83 -10.66 15.19
CA GLN A 122 -4.64 -11.67 15.89
C GLN A 122 -4.61 -11.50 17.42
N ASP A 123 -3.99 -10.43 17.93
CA ASP A 123 -3.97 -10.14 19.36
C ASP A 123 -5.39 -10.08 19.95
N ALA A 124 -5.59 -10.76 21.07
CA ALA A 124 -6.91 -10.93 21.66
C ALA A 124 -7.54 -9.60 22.11
N GLU A 125 -6.72 -8.65 22.57
CA GLU A 125 -7.20 -7.36 23.02
C GLU A 125 -7.57 -6.48 21.82
N LEU A 126 -6.76 -6.48 20.75
CA LEU A 126 -7.12 -5.83 19.49
C LEU A 126 -8.44 -6.39 18.92
N LEU A 127 -8.58 -7.71 18.86
CA LEU A 127 -9.78 -8.37 18.34
C LEU A 127 -11.03 -8.05 19.16
N LYS A 128 -10.88 -7.87 20.48
CA LYS A 128 -11.94 -7.44 21.38
C LYS A 128 -12.31 -5.97 21.14
N GLN A 129 -11.31 -5.11 21.00
CA GLN A 129 -11.50 -3.69 20.66
C GLN A 129 -12.27 -3.56 19.34
N MET A 130 -11.86 -4.28 18.30
CA MET A 130 -12.54 -4.26 16.99
C MET A 130 -13.99 -4.76 17.10
N ALA A 131 -14.26 -5.83 17.83
CA ALA A 131 -15.63 -6.32 18.03
C ALA A 131 -16.51 -5.31 18.80
N SER A 132 -15.92 -4.54 19.72
CA SER A 132 -16.63 -3.52 20.50
C SER A 132 -16.76 -2.17 19.78
N SER A 133 -16.08 -1.99 18.64
CA SER A 133 -15.97 -0.71 17.92
C SER A 133 -17.30 -0.13 17.42
N ARG A 134 -18.33 -0.96 17.27
CA ARG A 134 -19.70 -0.54 16.90
C ARG A 134 -20.68 -0.45 18.07
N THR A 135 -20.19 -0.44 19.30
CA THR A 135 -21.03 -0.39 20.51
C THR A 135 -20.80 0.88 21.31
N GLY A 136 -21.71 1.19 22.24
CA GLY A 136 -21.58 2.34 23.14
C GLY A 136 -21.52 3.68 22.42
N LEU A 137 -20.57 4.55 22.82
CA LEU A 137 -20.40 5.87 22.21
C LEU A 137 -19.89 5.80 20.77
N ALA A 138 -19.13 4.76 20.42
CA ALA A 138 -18.61 4.58 19.07
C ALA A 138 -19.71 4.28 18.06
N ALA A 139 -20.86 3.73 18.47
CA ALA A 139 -22.02 3.51 17.59
C ALA A 139 -22.59 4.79 16.96
N ARG A 140 -22.17 5.97 17.41
CA ARG A 140 -22.59 7.28 16.88
C ARG A 140 -21.72 7.77 15.71
N LEU A 141 -20.59 7.13 15.46
CA LEU A 141 -19.71 7.47 14.34
C LEU A 141 -20.36 7.02 13.03
N SER A 142 -20.11 7.78 11.97
CA SER A 142 -20.41 7.37 10.60
C SER A 142 -19.57 6.16 10.18
N ASP A 143 -20.00 5.44 9.15
CA ASP A 143 -19.23 4.31 8.61
C ASP A 143 -17.81 4.72 8.17
N ALA A 144 -17.64 5.94 7.62
CA ALA A 144 -16.34 6.47 7.24
C ALA A 144 -15.43 6.71 8.46
N GLU A 145 -15.98 7.27 9.54
CA GLU A 145 -15.23 7.47 10.79
C GLU A 145 -14.85 6.14 11.45
N HIS A 146 -15.74 5.13 11.40
CA HIS A 146 -15.41 3.77 11.84
C HIS A 146 -14.29 3.15 11.02
N GLN A 147 -14.38 3.25 9.69
CA GLN A 147 -13.36 2.72 8.79
C GLN A 147 -12.00 3.38 9.06
N HIS A 148 -11.99 4.70 9.28
CA HIS A 148 -10.78 5.43 9.62
C HIS A 148 -10.19 5.02 10.97
N MET A 149 -11.03 4.84 11.99
CA MET A 149 -10.60 4.35 13.31
C MET A 149 -9.98 2.95 13.23
N VAL A 150 -10.62 2.02 12.52
CA VAL A 150 -10.10 0.65 12.33
C VAL A 150 -8.79 0.68 11.53
N SER A 151 -8.73 1.51 10.48
CA SER A 151 -7.50 1.72 9.70
C SER A 151 -6.35 2.18 10.59
N ARG A 152 -6.59 3.14 11.48
CA ARG A 152 -5.56 3.65 12.40
C ARG A 152 -5.06 2.58 13.36
N ALA A 153 -5.97 1.81 13.96
CA ALA A 153 -5.58 0.70 14.84
C ALA A 153 -4.70 -0.33 14.12
N ILE A 154 -5.04 -0.66 12.87
CA ILE A 154 -4.22 -1.55 12.02
C ILE A 154 -2.84 -0.97 11.77
N VAL A 155 -2.75 0.32 11.41
CA VAL A 155 -1.48 1.01 11.15
C VAL A 155 -0.61 1.07 12.40
N ASP A 156 -1.19 1.29 13.58
CA ASP A 156 -0.45 1.33 14.84
C ASP A 156 0.15 -0.04 15.17
N VAL A 157 -0.63 -1.12 15.02
CA VAL A 157 -0.15 -2.50 15.20
C VAL A 157 0.97 -2.83 14.21
N GLN A 158 0.77 -2.52 12.93
CA GLN A 158 1.79 -2.72 11.90
C GLN A 158 3.07 -1.94 12.21
N SER A 159 2.95 -0.68 12.65
CA SER A 159 4.09 0.17 12.99
C SER A 159 4.91 -0.41 14.14
N GLU A 160 4.25 -0.91 15.19
CA GLU A 160 4.94 -1.54 16.32
C GLU A 160 5.66 -2.83 15.94
N VAL A 161 5.09 -3.61 15.01
CA VAL A 161 5.79 -4.78 14.46
C VAL A 161 6.97 -4.36 13.60
N MET A 162 6.77 -3.44 12.65
CA MET A 162 7.81 -2.94 11.74
C MET A 162 9.01 -2.37 12.50
N LYS A 163 8.76 -1.67 13.60
CA LYS A 163 9.81 -1.18 14.50
C LYS A 163 10.72 -2.29 15.02
N LYS A 164 10.19 -3.47 15.37
CA LYS A 164 10.99 -4.63 15.81
C LYS A 164 11.90 -5.18 14.72
N HIS A 165 11.57 -4.90 13.46
CA HIS A 165 12.36 -5.25 12.27
C HIS A 165 13.29 -4.11 11.80
N GLY A 166 13.45 -3.05 12.61
CA GLY A 166 14.32 -1.91 12.33
C GLY A 166 13.69 -0.81 11.48
N PHE A 167 12.39 -0.89 11.22
CA PHE A 167 11.64 0.12 10.46
C PHE A 167 10.90 1.06 11.40
N GLU A 168 11.52 2.18 11.76
CA GLU A 168 10.97 3.11 12.75
C GLU A 168 10.27 4.33 12.15
N GLY A 169 9.22 4.81 12.83
CA GLY A 169 8.50 6.03 12.48
C GLY A 169 7.75 5.96 11.15
N ASP A 170 7.36 7.12 10.62
CA ASP A 170 6.63 7.22 9.36
C ASP A 170 7.46 6.74 8.17
N ALA A 171 8.76 7.07 8.17
CA ALA A 171 9.71 6.67 7.14
C ALA A 171 9.88 5.14 7.12
N GLY A 172 10.14 4.53 8.28
CA GLY A 172 10.28 3.09 8.40
C GLY A 172 9.00 2.36 8.00
N TYR A 173 7.83 2.85 8.42
CA TYR A 173 6.55 2.29 8.00
C TYR A 173 6.40 2.26 6.48
N ALA A 174 6.68 3.37 5.79
CA ALA A 174 6.60 3.43 4.33
C ALA A 174 7.63 2.51 3.67
N GLN A 175 8.87 2.48 4.17
CA GLN A 175 9.93 1.61 3.65
C GLN A 175 9.58 0.13 3.82
N ALA A 176 9.04 -0.28 4.98
CA ALA A 176 8.60 -1.64 5.23
C ALA A 176 7.49 -2.08 4.28
N HIS A 177 6.51 -1.21 4.03
CA HIS A 177 5.48 -1.50 3.05
C HIS A 177 6.01 -1.63 1.62
N VAL A 178 6.95 -0.78 1.21
CA VAL A 178 7.63 -0.92 -0.09
C VAL A 178 8.34 -2.28 -0.17
N CYS A 179 9.09 -2.66 0.88
CA CYS A 179 9.74 -3.96 0.95
C CYS A 179 8.74 -5.13 0.80
N LEU A 180 7.61 -5.09 1.51
CA LEU A 180 6.57 -6.12 1.40
C LEU A 180 5.97 -6.16 -0.02
N MET A 181 5.78 -5.00 -0.65
CA MET A 181 5.25 -4.91 -2.02
C MET A 181 6.22 -5.45 -3.08
N GLU A 182 7.53 -5.34 -2.87
CA GLU A 182 8.53 -5.95 -3.75
C GLU A 182 8.45 -7.48 -3.74
N HIS A 183 7.98 -8.06 -2.63
CA HIS A 183 7.73 -9.50 -2.47
C HIS A 183 6.26 -9.88 -2.67
N ALA A 184 5.43 -9.03 -3.29
CA ALA A 184 3.98 -9.24 -3.40
C ALA A 184 3.54 -10.48 -4.23
N GLN A 185 4.46 -11.09 -4.98
CA GLN A 185 4.21 -12.36 -5.67
C GLN A 185 4.27 -13.57 -4.72
N ASP A 186 4.79 -13.39 -3.50
CA ASP A 186 4.78 -14.40 -2.46
C ASP A 186 3.43 -14.40 -1.74
N ALA A 187 2.68 -15.49 -1.89
CA ALA A 187 1.36 -15.62 -1.26
C ALA A 187 1.39 -15.46 0.26
N VAL A 188 2.49 -15.85 0.93
CA VAL A 188 2.62 -15.71 2.39
C VAL A 188 2.67 -14.23 2.78
N VAL A 189 3.30 -13.39 1.96
CA VAL A 189 3.43 -11.95 2.22
C VAL A 189 2.08 -11.26 1.96
N THR A 190 1.51 -11.45 0.78
CA THR A 190 0.38 -10.62 0.33
C THR A 190 -0.95 -11.16 0.83
N ALA A 191 -1.21 -12.46 0.67
CA ALA A 191 -2.52 -13.03 0.99
C ALA A 191 -2.75 -13.09 2.50
N SER A 192 -1.73 -13.42 3.29
CA SER A 192 -1.85 -13.51 4.75
C SER A 192 -2.17 -12.15 5.39
N VAL A 193 -1.42 -11.11 5.02
CA VAL A 193 -1.64 -9.75 5.56
C VAL A 193 -2.98 -9.20 5.09
N ALA A 194 -3.36 -9.41 3.82
CA ALA A 194 -4.66 -9.00 3.31
C ALA A 194 -5.82 -9.73 4.01
N ALA A 195 -5.69 -11.03 4.27
CA ALA A 195 -6.68 -11.82 4.98
C ALA A 195 -6.85 -11.37 6.43
N ALA A 196 -5.75 -11.14 7.16
CA ALA A 196 -5.78 -10.64 8.52
C ALA A 196 -6.41 -9.24 8.61
N THR A 197 -6.03 -8.35 7.70
CA THR A 197 -6.62 -7.01 7.57
C THR A 197 -8.13 -7.11 7.32
N THR A 198 -8.55 -7.93 6.35
CA THR A 198 -9.97 -8.14 6.02
C THR A 198 -10.75 -8.69 7.20
N ALA A 199 -10.17 -9.63 7.95
CA ALA A 199 -10.80 -10.20 9.13
C ALA A 199 -11.02 -9.16 10.23
N LEU A 200 -10.10 -8.21 10.43
CA LEU A 200 -10.27 -7.11 11.39
C LEU A 200 -11.40 -6.17 10.99
N TYR A 201 -11.48 -5.78 9.72
CA TYR A 201 -12.59 -4.96 9.22
C TYR A 201 -13.94 -5.69 9.36
N ALA A 202 -14.01 -6.95 8.95
CA ALA A 202 -15.22 -7.75 9.08
C ALA A 202 -15.66 -7.87 10.55
N ARG A 203 -14.69 -8.05 11.47
CA ARG A 203 -14.95 -8.11 12.91
C ARG A 203 -15.42 -6.77 13.48
N ALA A 204 -14.99 -5.65 12.89
CA ALA A 204 -15.53 -4.32 13.17
C ALA A 204 -16.87 -4.03 12.46
N GLY A 205 -17.48 -5.03 11.81
CA GLY A 205 -18.75 -4.89 11.10
C GLY A 205 -18.66 -4.08 9.81
N ILE A 206 -17.47 -3.98 9.21
CA ILE A 206 -17.24 -3.25 7.96
C ILE A 206 -17.09 -4.26 6.83
N ASP A 207 -18.01 -4.20 5.85
CA ASP A 207 -17.92 -4.97 4.61
C ASP A 207 -17.06 -4.20 3.59
N LEU A 208 -15.78 -4.57 3.50
CA LEU A 208 -14.86 -4.01 2.51
C LEU A 208 -15.32 -4.27 1.08
N GLY A 209 -15.98 -5.41 0.81
CA GLY A 209 -16.49 -5.74 -0.53
C GLY A 209 -17.61 -4.80 -0.97
N ALA A 210 -18.49 -4.40 -0.04
CA ALA A 210 -19.49 -3.36 -0.29
C ALA A 210 -18.85 -1.98 -0.45
N ALA A 211 -17.85 -1.64 0.39
CA ALA A 211 -17.16 -0.35 0.34
C ALA A 211 -16.42 -0.14 -1.00
N PHE A 212 -15.74 -1.17 -1.52
CA PHE A 212 -15.03 -1.07 -2.81
C PHE A 212 -15.99 -0.95 -4.01
N LYS A 213 -17.19 -1.52 -3.95
CA LYS A 213 -18.19 -1.37 -5.01
C LYS A 213 -18.70 0.07 -5.15
N GLN A 214 -18.78 0.82 -4.05
CA GLN A 214 -19.24 2.22 -4.06
C GLN A 214 -18.20 3.20 -4.64
N ILE A 215 -16.92 2.83 -4.63
CA ILE A 215 -15.84 3.65 -5.22
C ILE A 215 -15.75 3.45 -6.74
N GLY A 216 -16.23 2.31 -7.25
CA GLY A 216 -16.22 1.97 -8.68
C GLY A 216 -17.49 2.37 -9.45
N SER A 217 -18.48 2.95 -8.77
CA SER A 217 -19.77 3.44 -9.31
C SER A 217 -19.80 4.96 -9.37
#